data_AF-A0A1E7HET8-F1
#
_entry.id   AF-A0A1E7HET8-F1
#
_cell.length_a   1.000
_cell.length_b   1.000
_cell.length_c   1.000
_cell.angle_alpha   90.00
_cell.angle_beta   90.00
_cell.angle_gamma   90.00
#
_symmetry.space_group_name_H-M   'P 1'
#
loop_
_entity.id
_entity.type
_entity.pdbx_description
1 polymer ?
#
loop_
_entity_poly.entity_id
_entity_poly.type
_entity_poly.pdbx_seq_one_letter_code
_entity_poly.pdbx_strand_id
1 'polypeptide(L)'
;MHNHPSTTEHNSSDQSVIMVVDDNHDNLKLLTDILLEQGFQVRQALNGRLALAAVKQQSPDLFILDIRMPEMDGFELCRQLKNDAVTRDVPVIFISGLDNPNDKVKAFKIGGQDYITKPFEDTEVLARVKTHIALRKKEIELKSALDEVQQLKGIIPICCQCKQIRDDQGYWQQVEQYISEHSDVQFSHGFCPGCYEKEMAKLNNM
;
A
#
# COMPACT_ATOMS: atom_id res chain seq x y z
N MET A 1 28.89 17.38 32.11
CA MET A 1 27.77 16.45 32.40
C MET A 1 26.81 16.57 31.23
N HIS A 2 26.98 15.69 30.22
CA HIS A 2 26.21 15.75 28.99
C HIS A 2 25.01 14.80 29.08
N ASN A 3 23.84 15.34 28.78
CA ASN A 3 22.57 14.63 28.65
C ASN A 3 22.54 13.74 27.39
N HIS A 4 21.77 12.67 27.54
CA HIS A 4 21.22 11.64 26.63
C HIS A 4 21.20 11.87 25.10
N PRO A 5 21.06 10.75 24.35
CA PRO A 5 19.74 10.39 23.83
C PRO A 5 19.34 8.98 24.31
N SER A 6 18.23 8.82 25.03
CA SER A 6 16.85 8.77 24.52
C SER A 6 16.62 7.53 23.66
N THR A 7 16.19 6.45 24.32
CA THR A 7 15.54 5.27 23.78
C THR A 7 14.40 5.65 22.83
N THR A 8 14.49 5.19 21.58
CA THR A 8 13.41 5.27 20.59
C THR A 8 12.22 4.42 21.05
N GLU A 9 11.12 5.10 21.36
CA GLU A 9 9.79 4.52 21.52
C GLU A 9 9.32 4.00 20.15
N HIS A 10 9.27 2.68 19.98
CA HIS A 10 8.63 2.07 18.81
C HIS A 10 7.10 2.14 18.99
N ASN A 11 6.48 3.01 18.19
CA ASN A 11 5.04 3.15 18.08
C ASN A 11 4.43 1.81 17.61
N SER A 12 3.53 1.23 18.41
CA SER A 12 3.06 -0.16 18.33
C SER A 12 2.00 -0.44 17.25
N SER A 13 1.84 0.44 16.25
CA SER A 13 0.79 0.37 15.22
C SER A 13 1.28 0.22 13.76
N ASP A 14 2.59 0.07 13.51
CA ASP A 14 3.14 0.04 12.14
C ASP A 14 4.02 -1.20 11.83
N GLN A 15 3.82 -2.27 12.59
CA GLN A 15 4.52 -3.54 12.36
C GLN A 15 3.92 -4.28 11.17
N SER A 16 4.72 -4.46 10.12
CA SER A 16 4.30 -5.23 8.95
C SER A 16 4.04 -6.69 9.30
N VAL A 17 2.95 -7.23 8.75
CA VAL A 17 2.50 -8.60 8.94
C VAL A 17 3.00 -9.48 7.80
N ILE A 18 3.79 -10.49 8.13
CA ILE A 18 4.32 -11.47 7.17
C ILE A 18 3.58 -12.79 7.35
N MET A 19 3.08 -13.35 6.26
CA MET A 19 2.50 -14.70 6.27
C MET A 19 3.53 -15.71 5.76
N VAL A 20 3.89 -16.68 6.60
CA VAL A 20 4.78 -17.79 6.25
C VAL A 20 3.94 -19.05 6.04
N VAL A 21 4.12 -19.69 4.89
CA VAL A 21 3.40 -20.91 4.50
C VAL A 21 4.39 -22.00 4.14
N ASP A 22 4.45 -23.04 4.96
CA ASP A 22 5.35 -24.19 4.80
C ASP A 22 4.69 -25.38 5.53
N ASP A 23 4.74 -26.57 4.93
CA ASP A 23 4.13 -27.78 5.50
C ASP A 23 4.99 -28.42 6.60
N ASN A 24 6.24 -27.96 6.75
CA ASN A 24 7.14 -28.37 7.80
C ASN A 24 7.13 -27.38 8.98
N HIS A 25 6.76 -27.90 10.16
CA HIS A 25 6.70 -27.13 11.41
C HIS A 25 8.04 -26.50 11.83
N ASP A 26 9.17 -27.17 11.57
CA ASP A 26 10.49 -26.67 11.93
C ASP A 26 10.88 -25.46 11.05
N ASN A 27 10.55 -25.51 9.76
CA ASN A 27 10.75 -24.37 8.85
C ASN A 27 9.89 -23.17 9.25
N LEU A 28 8.61 -23.40 9.55
CA LEU A 28 7.69 -22.36 10.04
C LEU A 28 8.23 -21.71 11.31
N LYS A 29 8.68 -22.53 12.27
CA LYS A 29 9.22 -22.04 13.54
C LYS A 29 10.49 -21.23 13.31
N LEU A 30 11.45 -21.76 12.56
CA LEU A 30 12.72 -21.07 12.25
C LEU A 30 12.46 -19.70 11.59
N LEU A 31 11.68 -19.66 10.51
CA LEU A 31 11.36 -18.40 9.82
C LEU A 31 10.60 -17.44 10.72
N THR A 32 9.70 -17.94 11.56
CA THR A 32 8.97 -17.11 12.52
C THR A 32 9.91 -16.47 13.52
N ASP A 33 10.82 -17.25 14.13
CA ASP A 33 11.76 -16.76 15.13
C ASP A 33 12.64 -15.65 14.53
N ILE A 34 13.21 -15.87 13.33
CA ILE A 34 14.02 -14.90 12.59
C ILE A 34 13.27 -13.58 12.37
N LEU A 35 12.00 -13.65 11.95
CA LEU A 35 11.19 -12.47 11.61
C LEU A 35 10.69 -11.72 12.86
N LEU A 36 10.27 -12.46 13.90
CA LEU A 36 9.83 -11.87 15.17
C LEU A 36 10.98 -11.11 15.86
N GLU A 37 12.20 -11.64 15.83
CA GLU A 37 13.39 -10.97 16.37
C GLU A 37 13.67 -9.62 15.69
N GLN A 38 13.21 -9.43 14.46
CA GLN A 38 13.32 -8.16 13.73
C GLN A 38 12.11 -7.24 13.90
N GLY A 39 11.15 -7.59 14.76
CA GLY A 39 9.98 -6.78 15.07
C GLY A 39 8.86 -6.86 14.04
N PHE A 40 8.85 -7.85 13.15
CA PHE A 40 7.70 -8.14 12.30
C PHE A 40 6.61 -8.89 13.07
N GLN A 41 5.37 -8.79 12.62
CA GLN A 41 4.31 -9.72 13.04
C GLN A 41 4.28 -10.89 12.07
N VAL A 42 4.15 -12.11 12.59
CA VAL A 42 4.20 -13.32 11.75
C VAL A 42 2.92 -14.12 11.91
N ARG A 43 2.32 -14.50 10.78
CA ARG A 43 1.20 -15.45 10.70
C ARG A 43 1.66 -16.69 9.97
N GLN A 44 1.39 -17.86 10.54
CA GLN A 44 1.81 -19.14 9.99
C GLN A 44 0.62 -19.87 9.35
N ALA A 45 0.88 -20.63 8.30
CA ALA A 45 -0.06 -21.59 7.74
C ALA A 45 0.68 -22.86 7.29
N LEU A 46 0.12 -24.03 7.62
CA LEU A 46 0.72 -25.33 7.29
C LEU A 46 0.42 -25.82 5.86
N ASN A 47 -0.42 -25.10 5.13
CA ASN A 47 -0.75 -25.41 3.73
C ASN A 47 -1.44 -24.21 3.07
N GLY A 48 -1.55 -24.27 1.74
CA GLY A 48 -2.17 -23.19 0.97
C GLY A 48 -3.65 -22.95 1.27
N ARG A 49 -4.42 -23.97 1.66
CA ARG A 49 -5.85 -23.78 2.00
C ARG A 49 -6.02 -22.96 3.27
N LEU A 50 -5.23 -23.26 4.30
CA LEU A 50 -5.21 -22.48 5.54
C LEU A 50 -4.74 -21.04 5.28
N ALA A 51 -3.73 -20.85 4.43
CA ALA A 51 -3.27 -19.52 4.04
C ALA A 51 -4.39 -18.71 3.36
N LEU A 52 -5.08 -19.28 2.37
CA LEU A 52 -6.20 -18.61 1.68
C LEU A 52 -7.36 -18.29 2.63
N ALA A 53 -7.68 -19.18 3.57
CA ALA A 53 -8.69 -18.92 4.59
C ALA A 53 -8.28 -17.77 5.52
N ALA A 54 -7.01 -17.73 5.93
CA ALA A 54 -6.45 -16.72 6.81
C ALA A 54 -6.39 -15.33 6.14
N VAL A 55 -6.08 -15.28 4.85
CA VAL A 55 -6.05 -14.05 4.04
C VAL A 55 -7.40 -13.33 4.00
N LYS A 56 -8.51 -14.08 3.99
CA LYS A 56 -9.87 -13.50 3.97
C LYS A 56 -10.20 -12.70 5.23
N GLN A 57 -9.56 -13.01 6.35
CA GLN A 57 -9.75 -12.27 7.60
C GLN A 57 -8.93 -10.99 7.61
N GLN A 58 -7.68 -11.07 7.15
CA GLN A 58 -6.76 -9.96 7.07
C GLN A 58 -5.67 -10.28 6.05
N SER A 59 -5.42 -9.38 5.11
CA SER A 59 -4.30 -9.54 4.16
C SER A 59 -2.97 -9.23 4.85
N PRO A 60 -1.92 -10.03 4.65
CA PRO A 60 -0.57 -9.68 5.08
C PRO A 60 0.05 -8.62 4.14
N ASP A 61 1.20 -8.09 4.57
CA ASP A 61 2.04 -7.18 3.78
C ASP A 61 3.04 -7.93 2.89
N LEU A 62 3.33 -9.19 3.19
CA LEU A 62 4.21 -10.06 2.41
C LEU A 62 3.90 -11.54 2.67
N PHE A 63 4.03 -12.36 1.64
CA PHE A 63 4.00 -13.83 1.74
C PHE A 63 5.39 -14.44 1.58
N ILE A 64 5.71 -15.41 2.42
CA ILE A 64 6.82 -16.34 2.26
C ILE A 64 6.22 -17.73 2.04
N LEU A 65 6.44 -18.31 0.86
CA LEU A 65 5.81 -19.57 0.47
C LEU A 65 6.85 -20.66 0.20
N ASP A 66 6.69 -21.82 0.84
CA ASP A 66 7.32 -23.04 0.34
C ASP A 66 6.65 -23.49 -0.96
N ILE A 67 7.45 -24.04 -1.87
CA ILE A 67 6.93 -24.56 -3.14
C ILE A 67 6.35 -25.95 -2.98
N ARG A 68 6.98 -26.83 -2.21
CA ARG A 68 6.66 -28.25 -2.14
C ARG A 68 5.76 -28.54 -0.94
N MET A 69 4.48 -28.20 -1.08
CA MET A 69 3.46 -28.53 -0.10
C MET A 69 2.46 -29.56 -0.65
N PRO A 70 1.88 -30.43 0.20
CA PRO A 70 0.85 -31.37 -0.20
C PRO A 70 -0.46 -30.66 -0.56
N GLU A 71 -1.25 -31.32 -1.41
CA GLU A 71 -2.55 -30.87 -1.96
C GLU A 71 -2.51 -29.62 -2.84
N MET A 72 -1.87 -28.54 -2.38
CA MET A 72 -1.71 -27.26 -3.08
C MET A 72 -0.27 -26.82 -2.93
N ASP A 73 0.46 -26.85 -4.05
CA ASP A 73 1.84 -26.39 -4.10
C ASP A 73 1.92 -24.85 -4.01
N GLY A 74 3.11 -24.31 -3.72
CA GLY A 74 3.31 -22.88 -3.58
C GLY A 74 3.03 -22.10 -4.87
N PHE A 75 3.19 -22.72 -6.05
CA PHE A 75 2.91 -22.08 -7.33
C PHE A 75 1.40 -21.90 -7.55
N GLU A 76 0.61 -22.93 -7.25
CA GLU A 76 -0.85 -22.92 -7.27
C GLU A 76 -1.39 -21.86 -6.31
N LEU A 77 -0.88 -21.83 -5.07
CA LEU A 77 -1.24 -20.82 -4.08
C LEU A 77 -0.92 -19.41 -4.56
N CYS A 78 0.30 -19.17 -5.05
CA CYS A 78 0.71 -17.87 -5.58
C CYS A 78 -0.20 -17.41 -6.72
N ARG A 79 -0.54 -18.31 -7.65
CA ARG A 79 -1.47 -18.00 -8.75
C ARG A 79 -2.84 -17.55 -8.23
N GLN A 80 -3.37 -18.20 -7.20
CA GLN A 80 -4.65 -17.82 -6.60
C GLN A 80 -4.57 -16.45 -5.92
N LEU A 81 -3.52 -16.21 -5.13
CA LEU A 81 -3.27 -14.90 -4.50
C LEU A 81 -3.14 -13.78 -5.55
N LYS A 82 -2.43 -14.03 -6.66
CA LYS A 82 -2.26 -13.05 -7.73
C LYS A 82 -3.52 -12.78 -8.56
N ASN A 83 -4.50 -13.67 -8.54
CA ASN A 83 -5.80 -13.45 -9.19
C ASN A 83 -6.80 -12.69 -8.31
N ASP A 84 -6.62 -12.71 -6.99
CA ASP A 84 -7.50 -12.04 -6.04
C ASP A 84 -7.23 -10.52 -5.98
N ALA A 85 -8.28 -9.69 -5.99
CA ALA A 85 -8.15 -8.23 -5.95
C ALA A 85 -7.50 -7.70 -4.66
N VAL A 86 -7.67 -8.41 -3.54
CA VAL A 86 -7.15 -8.03 -2.22
C VAL A 86 -5.67 -8.36 -2.11
N THR A 87 -5.20 -9.46 -2.71
CA THR A 87 -3.82 -9.95 -2.51
C THR A 87 -2.91 -9.87 -3.73
N ARG A 88 -3.42 -9.50 -4.91
CA ARG A 88 -2.61 -9.44 -6.13
C ARG A 88 -1.35 -8.59 -6.03
N ASP A 89 -1.44 -7.49 -5.30
CA ASP A 89 -0.33 -6.54 -5.17
C ASP A 89 0.56 -6.85 -3.95
N VAL A 90 0.22 -7.86 -3.14
CA VAL A 90 1.04 -8.26 -1.99
C VAL A 90 2.25 -9.06 -2.49
N PRO A 91 3.50 -8.71 -2.13
CA PRO A 91 4.68 -9.42 -2.58
C PRO A 91 4.73 -10.87 -2.05
N VAL A 92 5.22 -11.77 -2.90
CA VAL A 92 5.39 -13.20 -2.66
C VAL A 92 6.86 -13.55 -2.86
N ILE A 93 7.50 -14.02 -1.80
CA ILE A 93 8.84 -14.60 -1.81
C ILE A 93 8.70 -16.12 -1.73
N PHE A 94 9.27 -16.83 -2.68
CA PHE A 94 9.37 -18.27 -2.60
C PHE A 94 10.60 -18.70 -1.82
N ILE A 95 10.47 -19.74 -0.99
CA ILE A 95 11.61 -20.41 -0.35
C ILE A 95 11.54 -21.89 -0.69
N SER A 96 12.56 -22.45 -1.35
CA SER A 96 12.53 -23.88 -1.67
C SER A 96 13.90 -24.50 -1.82
N GLY A 97 14.00 -25.81 -1.54
CA GLY A 97 15.19 -26.62 -1.83
C GLY A 97 15.34 -26.98 -3.32
N LEU A 98 14.42 -26.53 -4.18
CA LEU A 98 14.58 -26.65 -5.63
C LEU A 98 15.62 -25.62 -6.09
N ASP A 99 16.77 -26.07 -6.60
CA ASP A 99 17.80 -25.15 -7.12
C ASP A 99 17.91 -25.18 -8.65
N ASN A 100 16.88 -25.73 -9.33
CA ASN A 100 16.84 -25.69 -10.79
C ASN A 100 16.50 -24.26 -11.26
N PRO A 101 17.30 -23.65 -12.16
CA PRO A 101 16.97 -22.36 -12.78
C PRO A 101 15.54 -22.29 -13.35
N ASN A 102 15.00 -23.41 -13.86
CA ASN A 102 13.64 -23.47 -14.39
C ASN A 102 12.57 -23.18 -13.33
N ASP A 103 12.78 -23.61 -12.08
CA ASP A 103 11.82 -23.38 -10.99
C ASP A 103 11.84 -21.90 -10.57
N LYS A 104 13.00 -21.27 -10.55
CA LYS A 104 13.15 -19.82 -10.32
C LYS A 104 12.42 -19.03 -11.42
N VAL A 105 12.65 -19.38 -12.69
CA VAL A 105 11.96 -18.74 -13.83
C VAL A 105 10.45 -18.94 -13.72
N LYS A 106 9.98 -20.13 -13.34
CA LYS A 106 8.55 -20.42 -13.14
C LYS A 106 7.96 -19.58 -11.99
N ALA A 107 8.67 -19.46 -10.87
CA ALA A 107 8.27 -18.65 -9.73
C ALA A 107 7.98 -17.19 -10.14
N PHE A 108 8.91 -16.57 -10.86
CA PHE A 108 8.75 -15.20 -11.34
C PHE A 108 7.62 -15.07 -12.37
N LYS A 109 7.47 -16.02 -13.30
CA LYS A 109 6.40 -16.01 -14.31
C LYS A 109 4.99 -16.07 -13.72
N ILE A 110 4.82 -16.72 -12.57
CA ILE A 110 3.52 -16.85 -11.90
C ILE A 110 3.19 -15.61 -11.05
N GLY A 111 4.16 -14.71 -10.88
CA GLY A 111 4.00 -13.46 -10.15
C GLY A 111 4.74 -13.41 -8.82
N GLY A 112 5.61 -14.38 -8.51
CA GLY A 112 6.55 -14.24 -7.42
C GLY A 112 7.48 -13.05 -7.65
N GLN A 113 7.74 -12.28 -6.60
CA GLN A 113 8.65 -11.14 -6.64
C GLN A 113 10.07 -11.57 -6.28
N ASP A 114 10.23 -12.68 -5.55
CA ASP A 114 11.53 -13.15 -5.13
C ASP A 114 11.62 -14.66 -4.89
N TYR A 115 12.85 -15.15 -4.77
CA TYR A 115 13.18 -16.56 -4.56
C TYR A 115 14.43 -16.75 -3.69
N ILE A 116 14.31 -17.56 -2.64
CA ILE A 116 15.40 -17.97 -1.75
C ILE A 116 15.57 -19.49 -1.82
N THR A 117 16.79 -19.96 -2.07
CA THR A 117 17.10 -21.39 -2.10
C THR A 117 17.35 -21.92 -0.68
N LYS A 118 16.85 -23.11 -0.33
CA LYS A 118 17.22 -23.82 0.91
C LYS A 118 18.54 -24.61 0.69
N PRO A 119 19.49 -24.63 1.63
CA PRO A 119 19.49 -23.91 2.91
C PRO A 119 19.72 -22.41 2.71
N PHE A 120 19.10 -21.59 3.57
CA PHE A 120 19.20 -20.13 3.54
C PHE A 120 19.86 -19.60 4.80
N GLU A 121 20.42 -18.40 4.69
CA GLU A 121 20.97 -17.65 5.82
C GLU A 121 19.93 -16.64 6.33
N ASP A 122 19.85 -16.43 7.64
CA ASP A 122 18.90 -15.48 8.26
C ASP A 122 19.05 -14.08 7.65
N THR A 123 20.30 -13.66 7.42
CA THR A 123 20.61 -12.37 6.81
C THR A 123 20.06 -12.23 5.38
N GLU A 124 20.02 -13.31 4.60
CA GLU A 124 19.44 -13.30 3.25
C GLU A 124 17.93 -13.12 3.31
N VAL A 125 17.25 -13.91 4.16
CA VAL A 125 15.80 -13.81 4.36
C VAL A 125 15.41 -12.40 4.78
N LEU A 126 16.10 -11.86 5.79
CA LEU A 126 15.81 -10.53 6.31
C LEU A 126 16.07 -9.43 5.29
N ALA A 127 17.14 -9.51 4.51
CA ALA A 127 17.43 -8.54 3.47
C ALA A 127 16.29 -8.51 2.43
N ARG A 128 15.89 -9.69 1.91
CA ARG A 128 14.83 -9.80 0.88
C ARG A 128 13.50 -9.30 1.42
N VAL A 129 13.12 -9.73 2.61
CA VAL A 129 11.87 -9.32 3.28
C VAL A 129 11.83 -7.81 3.49
N LYS A 130 12.88 -7.21 4.06
CA LYS A 130 12.94 -5.75 4.30
C LYS A 130 12.84 -4.97 3.00
N THR A 131 13.50 -5.43 1.93
CA THR A 131 13.42 -4.79 0.60
C THR A 131 12.00 -4.79 0.06
N HIS A 132 11.32 -5.94 0.06
CA HIS A 132 9.95 -6.04 -0.50
C HIS A 132 8.90 -5.33 0.36
N ILE A 133 9.04 -5.34 1.69
CA ILE A 133 8.18 -4.54 2.58
C ILE A 133 8.36 -3.05 2.33
N ALA A 134 9.61 -2.57 2.24
CA ALA A 134 9.88 -1.16 1.97
C ALA A 134 9.33 -0.73 0.61
N LEU A 135 9.50 -1.56 -0.42
CA LEU A 135 8.93 -1.31 -1.75
C LEU A 135 7.40 -1.26 -1.69
N ARG A 136 6.77 -2.22 -1.01
CA ARG A 136 5.31 -2.26 -0.87
C ARG A 136 4.76 -1.02 -0.15
N LYS A 137 5.39 -0.58 0.93
CA LYS A 137 5.01 0.66 1.62
C LYS A 137 5.10 1.86 0.67
N LYS A 138 6.17 1.97 -0.10
CA LYS A 138 6.34 3.05 -1.10
C LYS A 138 5.31 3.01 -2.22
N GLU A 139 4.93 1.83 -2.71
CA GLU A 139 3.86 1.69 -3.70
C GLU A 139 2.50 2.16 -3.16
N ILE A 140 2.18 1.80 -1.91
CA ILE A 140 0.95 2.23 -1.24
C ILE A 140 0.96 3.75 -1.05
N GLU A 141 2.07 4.32 -0.54
CA GLU A 141 2.24 5.76 -0.37
C GLU A 141 2.08 6.51 -1.71
N LEU A 142 2.71 6.03 -2.78
CA LEU A 142 2.63 6.65 -4.11
C LEU A 142 1.22 6.58 -4.67
N LYS A 143 0.51 5.46 -4.48
CA LYS A 143 -0.88 5.32 -4.92
C LYS A 143 -1.78 6.30 -4.16
N SER A 144 -1.62 6.41 -2.84
CA SER A 144 -2.35 7.39 -2.03
C SER A 144 -2.11 8.82 -2.51
N ALA A 145 -0.86 9.19 -2.73
CA ALA A 145 -0.50 10.53 -3.24
C ALA A 145 -1.07 10.79 -4.64
N LEU A 146 -1.12 9.77 -5.50
CA LEU A 146 -1.70 9.89 -6.83
C LEU A 146 -3.23 10.07 -6.77
N ASP A 147 -3.90 9.36 -5.88
CA ASP A 147 -5.35 9.45 -5.68
C ASP A 147 -5.74 10.86 -5.18
N GLU A 148 -4.94 11.47 -4.31
CA GLU A 148 -5.11 12.88 -3.89
C GLU A 148 -5.04 13.85 -5.09
N VAL A 149 -4.02 13.73 -5.95
CA VAL A 149 -3.87 14.59 -7.14
C VAL A 149 -4.99 14.38 -8.17
N GLN A 150 -5.63 13.21 -8.21
CA GLN A 150 -6.73 12.92 -9.13
C GLN A 150 -8.05 13.58 -8.75
N GLN A 151 -8.25 14.06 -7.52
CA GLN A 151 -9.50 14.72 -7.08
C GLN A 151 -9.84 16.00 -7.87
N LEU A 152 -8.90 16.57 -8.61
CA LEU A 152 -9.11 17.74 -9.49
C LEU A 152 -9.29 17.40 -10.99
N LYS A 153 -9.50 16.14 -11.36
CA LYS A 153 -9.64 15.73 -12.77
C LYS A 153 -11.08 15.36 -13.11
N GLY A 154 -11.65 15.97 -14.15
CA GLY A 154 -12.97 15.61 -14.68
C GLY A 154 -13.80 16.81 -15.13
N ILE A 155 -15.07 16.56 -15.45
CA ILE A 155 -16.06 17.63 -15.68
C ILE A 155 -16.64 18.00 -14.33
N ILE A 156 -16.35 19.22 -13.87
CA ILE A 156 -16.91 19.75 -12.63
C ILE A 156 -18.35 20.25 -12.93
N PRO A 157 -19.39 19.75 -12.23
CA PRO A 157 -20.76 20.19 -12.46
C PRO A 157 -20.95 21.63 -11.96
N ILE A 158 -21.18 22.55 -12.89
CA ILE A 158 -21.44 23.97 -12.61
C ILE A 158 -22.90 24.31 -12.90
N CYS A 159 -23.57 24.99 -11.98
CA CYS A 159 -24.93 25.46 -12.18
C CYS A 159 -24.95 26.50 -13.30
N CYS A 160 -25.76 26.30 -14.33
CA CYS A 160 -25.81 27.21 -15.47
C CYS A 160 -26.28 28.62 -15.08
N GLN A 161 -27.09 28.74 -14.02
CA GLN A 161 -27.71 29.99 -13.56
C GLN A 161 -26.82 30.78 -12.58
N CYS A 162 -26.43 30.18 -11.46
CA CYS A 162 -25.71 30.87 -10.38
C CYS A 162 -24.19 30.62 -10.39
N LYS A 163 -23.69 29.77 -11.29
CA LYS A 163 -22.27 29.40 -11.42
C LYS A 163 -21.65 28.72 -10.19
N GLN A 164 -22.46 28.31 -9.22
CA GLN A 164 -22.00 27.44 -8.13
C GLN A 164 -21.54 26.08 -8.65
N ILE A 165 -20.60 25.47 -7.95
CA ILE A 165 -20.07 24.12 -8.23
C ILE A 165 -20.75 23.13 -7.30
N ARG A 166 -21.04 21.93 -7.82
CA ARG A 166 -21.50 20.80 -7.01
C ARG A 166 -20.31 19.95 -6.56
N ASP A 167 -20.15 19.76 -5.26
CA ASP A 167 -19.09 18.96 -4.67
C ASP A 167 -19.32 17.45 -4.80
N ASP A 168 -18.35 16.66 -4.32
CA ASP A 168 -18.36 15.19 -4.38
C ASP A 168 -19.44 14.55 -3.50
N GLN A 169 -19.95 15.28 -2.50
CA GLN A 169 -21.07 14.88 -1.66
C GLN A 169 -22.43 15.29 -2.25
N GLY A 170 -22.42 16.05 -3.35
CA GLY A 170 -23.58 16.49 -4.07
C GLY A 170 -24.17 17.82 -3.60
N TYR A 171 -23.50 18.56 -2.72
CA TYR A 171 -23.90 19.90 -2.25
C TYR A 171 -23.39 21.00 -3.19
N TRP A 172 -24.11 22.13 -3.23
CA TRP A 172 -23.73 23.29 -4.03
C TRP A 172 -22.92 24.29 -3.20
N GLN A 173 -21.78 24.70 -3.72
CA GLN A 173 -20.88 25.67 -3.08
C GLN A 173 -20.27 26.67 -4.06
N GLN A 174 -19.59 27.69 -3.53
CA GLN A 174 -18.88 28.67 -4.36
C GLN A 174 -17.69 28.02 -5.07
N VAL A 175 -17.33 28.55 -6.24
CA VAL A 175 -16.24 28.02 -7.06
C VAL A 175 -14.92 28.14 -6.31
N GLU A 176 -14.69 29.29 -5.67
CA GLU A 176 -13.48 29.58 -4.92
C GLU A 176 -13.32 28.62 -3.73
N GLN A 177 -14.42 28.29 -3.05
CA GLN A 177 -14.43 27.33 -1.94
C GLN A 177 -14.07 25.92 -2.45
N TYR A 178 -14.75 25.45 -3.50
CA TYR A 178 -14.45 24.15 -4.09
C TYR A 178 -12.98 24.03 -4.53
N ILE A 179 -12.45 25.04 -5.24
CA ILE A 179 -11.05 25.03 -5.70
C ILE A 179 -10.08 25.06 -4.52
N SER A 180 -10.35 25.82 -3.47
CA SER A 180 -9.48 25.88 -2.28
C SER A 180 -9.47 24.58 -1.48
N GLU A 181 -10.60 23.86 -1.44
CA GLU A 181 -10.72 22.56 -0.75
C GLU A 181 -10.03 21.42 -1.50
N HIS A 182 -9.88 21.54 -2.82
CA HIS A 182 -9.38 20.47 -3.67
C HIS A 182 -8.01 20.79 -4.30
N SER A 183 -7.44 21.97 -4.08
CA SER A 183 -6.14 22.39 -4.62
C SER A 183 -5.37 23.33 -3.68
N ASP A 184 -4.07 23.50 -3.91
CA ASP A 184 -3.22 24.44 -3.14
C ASP A 184 -3.44 25.93 -3.50
N VAL A 185 -4.53 26.27 -4.19
CA VAL A 185 -4.80 27.65 -4.65
C VAL A 185 -5.34 28.51 -3.51
N GLN A 186 -4.78 29.73 -3.37
CA GLN A 186 -5.30 30.78 -2.50
C GLN A 186 -5.88 31.93 -3.32
N PHE A 187 -7.03 32.46 -2.89
CA PHE A 187 -7.73 33.54 -3.57
C PHE A 187 -7.54 34.88 -2.85
N SER A 188 -7.06 35.89 -3.58
CA SER A 188 -7.16 37.29 -3.16
C SER A 188 -8.38 37.93 -3.79
N HIS A 189 -9.14 38.71 -3.02
CA HIS A 189 -10.32 39.42 -3.52
C HIS A 189 -9.98 40.88 -3.82
N GLY A 190 -10.43 41.36 -4.98
CA GLY A 190 -10.26 42.75 -5.41
C GLY A 190 -11.24 43.11 -6.51
N PHE A 191 -11.45 44.41 -6.73
CA PHE A 191 -12.26 44.88 -7.85
C PHE A 191 -11.43 44.91 -9.13
N CYS A 192 -11.93 44.31 -10.20
CA CYS A 192 -11.41 44.60 -11.53
C CYS A 192 -11.76 46.04 -11.94
N PRO A 193 -11.06 46.66 -12.91
CA PRO A 193 -11.30 48.06 -13.28
C PRO A 193 -12.77 48.38 -13.59
N GLY A 194 -13.46 47.53 -14.35
CA GLY A 194 -14.87 47.76 -14.68
C GLY A 194 -15.84 47.60 -13.51
N CYS A 195 -15.57 46.72 -12.55
CA CYS A 195 -16.36 46.64 -11.32
C CYS A 195 -16.05 47.82 -10.39
N TYR A 196 -14.79 48.24 -10.31
CA TYR A 196 -14.37 49.39 -9.52
C TYR A 196 -15.07 50.67 -9.99
N GLU A 197 -15.08 50.93 -11.30
CA GLU A 197 -15.78 52.08 -11.89
C GLU A 197 -17.28 52.07 -11.58
N LYS A 198 -17.92 50.89 -11.65
CA LYS A 198 -19.35 50.75 -11.31
C LYS A 198 -19.62 51.03 -9.83
N GLU A 199 -18.79 50.53 -8.92
CA GLU A 199 -18.95 50.82 -7.50
C GLU A 199 -18.68 52.30 -7.18
N MET A 200 -17.66 52.91 -7.80
CA MET A 200 -17.39 54.35 -7.66
C MET A 200 -18.53 55.21 -8.23
N ALA A 201 -19.13 54.80 -9.35
CA ALA A 201 -20.28 55.49 -9.93
C ALA A 201 -21.54 55.40 -9.05
N LYS A 202 -21.72 54.32 -8.28
CA LYS A 202 -22.81 54.23 -7.29
C LYS A 202 -22.59 55.18 -6.12
N LEU A 203 -21.36 55.25 -5.62
CA LEU A 203 -20.98 56.13 -4.50
C LEU A 203 -21.12 57.62 -4.86
N ASN A 204 -20.85 58.00 -6.11
CA ASN A 204 -21.00 59.38 -6.59
C ASN A 204 -22.45 59.77 -6.92
N ASN A 205 -23.38 58.81 -6.91
CA ASN A 205 -24.82 59.02 -7.17
C ASN A 205 -25.68 58.91 -5.90
N MET A 206 -25.06 58.88 -4.71
CA MET A 206 -25.68 58.99 -3.38
C MET A 206 -25.46 60.38 -2.81
#